data_AF-A0A267T217-F1
#
_entry.id   AF-A0A267T217-F1
#
_cell.length_a   1.000
_cell.length_b   1.000
_cell.length_c   1.000
_cell.angle_alpha   90.00
_cell.angle_beta   90.00
_cell.angle_gamma   90.00
#
_symmetry.space_group_name_H-M   'P 1'
#
loop_
_entity.id
_entity.type
_entity.pdbx_description
1 polymer ?
#
loop_
_entity_poly.entity_id
_entity_poly.type
_entity_poly.pdbx_seq_one_letter_code
_entity_poly.pdbx_strand_id
1 'polypeptide(L)' 'MHKAFLQNNDIKSSKSRLSHLLLHKLDLYLADVQLSLDSVLDKRLVRTFYDLIVAILLHRHNSMGLLLSELGGYICGFS' A
#
# COMPACT_ATOMS: atom_id res chain seq x y z
N MET A 1 -4.11 -7.25 -5.62
CA MET A 1 -4.15 -8.42 -4.72
C MET A 1 -2.91 -8.47 -3.83
N HIS A 2 -2.39 -7.30 -3.39
CA HIS A 2 -1.05 -7.07 -2.79
C HIS A 2 0.10 -7.49 -3.72
N LYS A 3 0.93 -6.58 -4.26
CA LYS A 3 2.13 -6.96 -5.05
C LYS A 3 3.17 -7.61 -4.10
N ALA A 4 2.91 -8.85 -3.69
CA ALA A 4 3.65 -9.72 -2.77
C ALA A 4 4.33 -8.98 -1.59
N PHE A 5 3.55 -8.41 -0.65
CA PHE A 5 4.08 -7.61 0.47
C PHE A 5 5.15 -6.57 0.02
N LEU A 6 4.97 -6.02 -1.19
CA LEU A 6 5.85 -5.06 -1.86
C LEU A 6 7.34 -5.43 -2.02
N GLN A 7 7.66 -6.74 -2.01
CA GLN A 7 8.98 -7.40 -2.14
C GLN A 7 9.46 -7.99 -0.81
N ASN A 8 9.10 -9.25 -0.58
CA ASN A 8 9.49 -10.04 0.59
C ASN A 8 11.01 -10.03 0.83
N ASN A 9 11.43 -9.84 2.08
CA ASN A 9 12.60 -10.51 2.65
C ASN A 9 12.34 -10.72 4.16
N ASP A 10 11.83 -11.90 4.48
CA ASP A 10 11.85 -12.59 5.79
C ASP A 10 11.85 -11.76 7.07
N ILE A 11 10.66 -11.47 7.63
CA ILE A 11 10.54 -11.19 9.07
C ILE A 11 9.33 -11.94 9.68
N LYS A 12 9.60 -13.22 10.01
CA LYS A 12 9.08 -13.97 11.16
C LYS A 12 7.59 -13.80 11.51
N SER A 13 6.75 -14.69 10.97
CA SER A 13 5.59 -15.42 11.56
C SER A 13 4.51 -14.69 12.42
N SER A 14 4.84 -13.66 13.20
CA SER A 14 3.91 -12.88 14.04
C SER A 14 3.48 -11.54 13.42
N LYS A 15 4.39 -10.86 12.68
CA LYS A 15 4.13 -9.54 12.06
C LYS A 15 3.03 -9.56 10.99
N SER A 16 2.91 -10.66 10.24
CA SER A 16 1.94 -10.80 9.14
C SER A 16 0.50 -10.55 9.60
N ARG A 17 0.10 -11.02 10.79
CA ARG A 17 -1.30 -10.92 11.25
C ARG A 17 -1.73 -9.47 11.52
N LEU A 18 -0.87 -8.68 12.15
CA LEU A 18 -1.13 -7.26 12.40
C LEU A 18 -1.15 -6.45 11.10
N SER A 19 -0.25 -6.75 10.17
CA SER A 19 -0.26 -6.14 8.84
C SER A 19 -1.54 -6.45 8.08
N HIS A 20 -2.03 -7.69 8.13
CA HIS A 20 -3.32 -8.06 7.52
C HIS A 20 -4.50 -7.35 8.16
N LEU A 21 -4.55 -7.22 9.49
CA LEU A 21 -5.61 -6.48 10.18
C LEU A 21 -5.58 -4.98 9.84
N LEU A 22 -4.39 -4.40 9.72
CA LEU A 22 -4.23 -3.00 9.32
C LEU A 22 -4.71 -2.77 7.88
N LEU A 23 -4.33 -3.67 6.96
CA LEU A 23 -4.80 -3.63 5.57
C LEU A 23 -6.32 -3.75 5.48
N HIS A 24 -6.92 -4.69 6.22
CA HIS A 24 -8.38 -4.83 6.27
C HIS A 24 -9.08 -3.58 6.82
N LYS A 25 -8.52 -2.95 7.86
CA LYS A 25 -9.05 -1.66 8.36
C LYS A 25 -8.91 -0.54 7.33
N LEU A 26 -7.81 -0.53 6.58
CA LEU A 26 -7.58 0.44 5.52
C LEU A 26 -8.56 0.25 4.35
N ASP A 27 -8.83 -0.99 3.97
CA ASP A 27 -9.83 -1.33 2.95
C ASP A 27 -11.20 -0.77 3.32
N LEU A 28 -11.64 -1.02 4.56
CA LEU A 28 -12.90 -0.48 5.07
C LEU A 28 -12.90 1.05 5.13
N TYR A 29 -11.78 1.65 5.55
CA TYR A 29 -11.66 3.11 5.66
C TYR A 29 -11.68 3.82 4.31
N LEU A 30 -11.06 3.23 3.29
CA LEU A 30 -10.98 3.82 1.95
C LEU A 30 -12.11 3.41 1.00
N ALA A 31 -12.98 2.47 1.39
CA ALA A 31 -14.02 1.93 0.50
C ALA A 31 -14.88 3.01 -0.16
N ASP A 32 -15.46 3.92 0.63
CA ASP A 32 -16.35 4.96 0.11
C ASP A 32 -15.60 5.98 -0.76
N VAL A 33 -14.35 6.27 -0.40
CA VAL A 33 -13.48 7.18 -1.16
C VAL A 33 -13.09 6.55 -2.49
N GLN A 34 -12.74 5.26 -2.50
CA GLN A 34 -12.42 4.53 -3.72
C GLN A 34 -13.62 4.44 -4.66
N LEU A 35 -14.81 4.13 -4.15
CA LEU A 35 -16.03 4.11 -4.94
C LEU A 35 -16.33 5.49 -5.55
N SER A 36 -16.17 6.55 -4.76
CA SER A 36 -16.35 7.92 -5.24
C SER A 36 -15.33 8.28 -6.32
N LEU A 37 -14.05 7.94 -6.10
CA LEU A 37 -12.98 8.21 -7.06
C LEU A 37 -13.12 7.38 -8.35
N ASP A 38 -13.54 6.12 -8.27
CA ASP A 38 -13.77 5.25 -9.43
C ASP A 38 -14.87 5.80 -10.36
N SER A 39 -15.74 6.66 -9.85
CA SER A 39 -16.80 7.31 -10.65
C SER A 39 -16.31 8.52 -11.45
N VAL A 40 -15.18 9.11 -11.07
CA VAL A 40 -14.64 10.36 -11.66
C VAL A 40 -13.23 10.23 -12.24
N LEU A 41 -12.50 9.16 -11.90
CA LEU A 41 -11.14 8.88 -12.34
C LEU A 41 -11.03 7.50 -13.00
N ASP A 42 -9.95 7.30 -13.75
CA ASP A 42 -9.59 5.97 -14.24
C ASP A 42 -9.27 5.03 -13.06
N LYS A 43 -9.84 3.83 -13.08
CA LYS A 43 -9.63 2.78 -12.07
C LYS A 43 -8.17 2.46 -11.79
N ARG A 44 -7.29 2.63 -12.79
CA ARG A 44 -5.84 2.46 -12.63
C ARG A 44 -5.27 3.49 -11.66
N LEU A 45 -5.71 4.75 -11.76
CA LEU A 45 -5.27 5.84 -10.92
C LEU A 45 -5.78 5.68 -9.49
N VAL A 46 -7.03 5.26 -9.33
CA VAL A 46 -7.63 4.95 -8.02
C VAL A 46 -6.88 3.81 -7.32
N ARG A 47 -6.46 2.81 -8.09
CA ARG A 47 -5.63 1.71 -7.58
C ARG A 47 -4.23 2.18 -7.19
N THR A 48 -3.59 3.02 -7.99
CA THR A 48 -2.29 3.63 -7.66
C THR A 48 -2.37 4.46 -6.37
N PHE A 49 -3.44 5.23 -6.18
CA PHE A 49 -3.70 5.97 -4.95
C PHE A 49 -3.77 5.06 -3.73
N TYR A 50 -4.52 3.95 -3.83
CA TYR A 50 -4.59 2.98 -2.74
C TYR A 50 -3.23 2.35 -2.43
N ASP A 51 -2.50 1.90 -3.46
CA ASP A 51 -1.18 1.29 -3.31
C ASP A 51 -0.16 2.27 -2.66
N LEU A 52 -0.28 3.57 -2.97
CA LEU A 52 0.50 4.64 -2.33
C LEU A 52 0.24 4.72 -0.82
N ILE A 53 -1.03 4.74 -0.39
CA ILE A 53 -1.38 4.81 1.04
C ILE A 53 -0.87 3.58 1.78
N VAL A 54 -1.00 2.39 1.19
CA VAL A 54 -0.44 1.15 1.76
C VAL A 54 1.07 1.25 1.94
N ALA A 55 1.79 1.71 0.92
CA ALA A 55 3.24 1.85 0.98
C ALA A 55 3.70 2.82 2.08
N ILE A 56 3.01 3.97 2.22
CA ILE A 56 3.29 4.94 3.30
C ILE A 56 3.07 4.30 4.66
N LEU A 57 1.96 3.59 4.87
CA LEU A 57 1.65 2.98 6.16
C LEU A 57 2.63 1.88 6.54
N LEU A 58 3.05 1.05 5.58
CA LEU A 58 4.02 -0.02 5.82
C LEU A 58 5.41 0.52 6.18
N HIS A 59 5.83 1.62 5.57
CA HIS A 59 7.16 2.20 5.77
C HIS A 59 7.19 3.40 6.74
N ARG A 60 6.04 3.75 7.35
CA ARG A 60 5.87 4.88 8.27
C ARG A 60 6.89 4.94 9.42
N HIS A 61 7.40 3.78 9.86
CA HIS A 61 8.31 3.67 10.99
C HIS A 61 9.79 3.46 10.58
N ASN A 62 10.13 3.61 9.30
CA ASN A 62 11.53 3.55 8.89
C ASN A 62 12.26 4.84 9.28
N SER A 63 13.43 4.69 9.90
CA SER A 63 14.23 5.80 10.45
C SER A 63 14.73 6.81 9.41
N MET A 64 14.73 6.45 8.12
CA MET A 64 15.23 7.30 7.02
C MET A 64 14.13 7.97 6.20
N GLY A 65 12.85 7.84 6.59
CA GLY A 65 11.72 8.26 5.75
C GLY A 65 11.62 7.42 4.48
N LEU A 66 10.54 7.59 3.71
CA LEU A 66 10.38 6.89 2.44
C LEU A 66 10.86 7.83 1.32
N LEU A 67 11.95 7.48 0.64
CA LEU A 67 12.43 8.26 -0.50
C LEU A 67 11.42 8.15 -1.64
N LEU A 68 11.15 9.25 -2.35
CA LEU A 68 10.17 9.28 -3.44
C LEU A 68 10.51 8.27 -4.55
N SER A 69 11.81 8.04 -4.79
CA SER A 69 12.32 7.04 -5.73
C SER A 69 12.04 5.60 -5.27
N GLU A 70 12.11 5.32 -3.96
CA GLU A 70 11.76 4.02 -3.39
C GLU A 70 10.24 3.80 -3.46
N LEU A 71 9.46 4.84 -3.16
CA LEU A 71 8.00 4.82 -3.29
C LEU A 71 7.55 4.51 -4.73
N GLY A 72 8.20 5.12 -5.72
CA GLY A 72 7.99 4.80 -7.13
C GLY A 72 8.28 3.33 -7.44
N GLY A 73 9.36 2.77 -6.90
CA GLY A 73 9.70 1.35 -7.00
C GLY A 73 8.66 0.42 -6.36
N TYR A 74 8.07 0.81 -5.22
CA TYR A 74 7.00 0.04 -4.58
C TYR A 74 5.68 0.05 -5.36
N ILE A 75 5.31 1.18 -5.95
CA ILE A 75 4.05 1.34 -6.69
C ILE A 75 4.15 0.73 -8.10
N CYS A 76 5.15 1.14 -8.87
CA CYS A 76 5.31 0.73 -10.27
C CYS A 76 5.98 -0.65 -10.40
N GLY A 77 6.80 -1.05 -9.43
CA GLY A 77 7.71 -2.20 -9.49
C GLY A 77 9.13 -1.75 -9.81
N PHE A 78 10.15 -2.42 -9.26
CA PHE A 78 11.53 -2.25 -9.75
C PHE A 78 11.64 -2.95 -11.11
N SER A 79 12.10 -2.20 -12.11
CA SER A 79 12.46 -2.73 -13.42
C SER A 79 13.90 -3.22 -13.45
#